data_AF-A0A2E4EBS2-F1
#
_entry.id   AF-A0A2E4EBS2-F1
#
_cell.length_a   1.000
_cell.length_b   1.000
_cell.length_c   1.000
_cell.angle_alpha   90.00
_cell.angle_beta   90.00
_cell.angle_gamma   90.00
#
_symmetry.space_group_name_H-M   'P 1'
#
loop_
_entity.id
_entity.type
_entity.pdbx_description
1 polymer ?
#
loop_
_entity_poly.entity_id
_entity_poly.type
_entity_poly.pdbx_seq_one_letter_code
_entity_poly.pdbx_strand_id
1 'polypeptide(L)'
;MTVTTLIPTSGGNNPVNGLPIQRTYCVVFERSTLEILATAGTHNDAQEIANSIYVDKKIDAIADEVRFHDDSINPINIIGMKLSQFEQFVTEHPNHPAIAGQ
;
A
#
# COMPACT_ATOMS: atom_id res chain seq x y z
N MET A 1 -13.63 -35.92 -9.65
CA MET A 1 -12.43 -35.07 -9.77
C MET A 1 -12.67 -33.84 -8.92
N THR A 2 -11.97 -33.67 -7.81
CA THR A 2 -12.01 -32.43 -7.02
C THR A 2 -11.27 -31.35 -7.78
N VAL A 3 -12.00 -30.36 -8.29
CA VAL A 3 -11.40 -29.17 -8.90
C VAL A 3 -10.64 -28.43 -7.81
N THR A 4 -9.31 -28.38 -7.92
CA THR A 4 -8.49 -27.55 -7.04
C THR A 4 -8.78 -26.10 -7.42
N THR A 5 -9.71 -25.47 -6.72
CA THR A 5 -9.96 -24.03 -6.89
C THR A 5 -8.73 -23.28 -6.42
N LEU A 6 -7.99 -22.69 -7.35
CA LEU A 6 -6.83 -21.86 -7.03
C LEU A 6 -7.29 -20.72 -6.11
N ILE A 7 -6.47 -20.39 -5.11
CA ILE A 7 -6.70 -19.22 -4.27
C ILE A 7 -6.62 -17.99 -5.20
N PRO A 8 -7.63 -17.10 -5.21
CA PRO A 8 -7.54 -15.85 -5.94
C PRO A 8 -6.25 -15.11 -5.55
N THR A 9 -5.48 -14.66 -6.52
CA THR A 9 -4.21 -13.96 -6.25
C THR A 9 -4.42 -12.49 -5.86
N SER A 10 -5.64 -11.98 -6.00
CA SER A 10 -5.97 -10.59 -5.73
C SER A 10 -7.46 -10.43 -5.43
N GLY A 11 -7.80 -9.80 -4.29
CA GLY A 11 -9.20 -9.52 -3.91
C GLY A 11 -10.06 -10.77 -3.64
N GLY A 12 -11.28 -10.54 -3.14
CA GLY A 12 -12.24 -11.61 -2.83
C GLY A 12 -11.90 -12.40 -1.56
N ASN A 13 -12.43 -13.62 -1.45
CA ASN A 13 -12.22 -14.50 -0.30
C ASN A 13 -11.53 -15.80 -0.72
N ASN A 14 -10.70 -16.34 0.16
CA ASN A 14 -10.08 -17.64 -0.02
C ASN A 14 -11.16 -18.74 -0.01
N PRO A 15 -11.27 -19.57 -1.07
CA PRO A 15 -12.33 -20.57 -1.19
C PRO A 15 -12.23 -21.72 -0.17
N VAL A 16 -11.09 -21.88 0.50
CA VAL A 16 -10.84 -22.97 1.48
C VAL A 16 -11.28 -22.58 2.89
N ASN A 17 -11.02 -21.36 3.33
CA ASN A 17 -11.24 -20.93 4.72
C ASN A 17 -12.11 -19.66 4.84
N GLY A 18 -12.53 -19.06 3.73
CA GLY A 18 -13.38 -17.87 3.71
C GLY A 18 -12.67 -16.57 4.11
N LEU A 19 -11.36 -16.57 4.37
CA LEU A 19 -10.64 -15.37 4.77
C LEU A 19 -10.55 -14.37 3.61
N PRO A 20 -10.72 -13.07 3.87
CA PRO A 20 -10.62 -12.04 2.83
C PRO A 20 -9.17 -11.94 2.34
N ILE A 21 -9.02 -11.80 1.03
CA ILE A 21 -7.73 -11.66 0.36
C ILE A 21 -7.49 -10.16 0.16
N GLN A 22 -6.28 -9.72 0.51
CA GLN A 22 -5.84 -8.35 0.35
C GLN A 22 -4.92 -8.22 -0.86
N ARG A 23 -4.99 -7.09 -1.52
CA ARG A 23 -3.94 -6.61 -2.42
C ARG A 23 -2.91 -5.86 -1.61
N THR A 24 -1.66 -5.99 -2.03
CA THR A 24 -0.53 -5.28 -1.45
C THR A 24 0.23 -4.58 -2.57
N TYR A 25 0.42 -3.27 -2.46
CA TYR A 25 1.28 -2.51 -3.38
C TYR A 25 2.45 -1.90 -2.61
N CYS A 26 3.65 -2.02 -3.18
CA CYS A 26 4.81 -1.28 -2.69
C CYS A 26 4.67 0.17 -3.14
N VAL A 27 4.70 1.09 -2.18
CA VAL A 27 4.52 2.53 -2.39
C VAL A 27 5.73 3.28 -1.87
N VAL A 28 5.91 4.49 -2.39
CA VAL A 28 6.81 5.49 -1.84
C VAL A 28 5.98 6.68 -1.42
N PHE A 29 6.07 7.11 -0.17
CA PHE A 29 5.28 8.22 0.36
C PHE A 29 6.14 9.23 1.12
N GLU A 30 5.69 10.48 1.19
CA GLU A 30 6.35 11.52 2.00
C GLU A 30 5.99 11.34 3.49
N ARG A 31 7.00 11.26 4.36
CA ARG A 31 6.83 10.98 5.80
C ARG A 31 5.88 11.97 6.52
N SER A 32 5.96 13.25 6.16
CA SER A 32 5.24 14.33 6.86
C SER A 32 3.77 14.43 6.46
N THR A 33 3.48 14.30 5.17
CA THR A 33 2.14 14.49 4.59
C THR A 33 1.37 13.17 4.42
N LEU A 34 2.09 12.05 4.46
CA LEU A 34 1.63 10.70 4.11
C LEU A 34 1.19 10.57 2.65
N GLU A 35 1.55 11.51 1.77
CA GLU A 35 1.17 11.48 0.37
C GLU A 35 1.99 10.44 -0.41
N ILE A 36 1.31 9.57 -1.14
CA ILE A 36 1.91 8.56 -2.02
C ILE A 36 2.48 9.26 -3.25
N LEU A 37 3.79 9.20 -3.42
CA LEU A 37 4.54 9.83 -4.51
C LEU A 37 4.77 8.90 -5.70
N ALA A 38 4.89 7.58 -5.44
CA ALA A 38 5.14 6.58 -6.47
C ALA A 38 4.71 5.18 -6.01
N THR A 39 4.66 4.24 -6.95
CA THR A 39 4.44 2.81 -6.70
C THR A 39 5.52 2.00 -7.40
N ALA A 40 5.85 0.83 -6.86
CA ALA A 40 6.83 -0.08 -7.45
C ALA A 40 6.35 -1.54 -7.42
N GLY A 41 6.96 -2.38 -8.26
CA GLY A 41 6.66 -3.81 -8.29
C GLY A 41 7.23 -4.57 -7.10
N THR A 42 8.29 -4.05 -6.47
CA THR A 42 8.96 -4.65 -5.33
C THR A 42 9.35 -3.61 -4.29
N HIS A 43 9.59 -4.06 -3.06
CA HIS A 43 10.08 -3.20 -1.98
C HIS A 43 11.47 -2.62 -2.28
N ASN A 44 12.34 -3.39 -2.95
CA ASN A 44 13.68 -2.93 -3.32
C ASN A 44 13.61 -1.77 -4.33
N ASP A 45 12.77 -1.90 -5.35
CA ASP A 45 12.56 -0.83 -6.34
C ASP A 45 11.96 0.42 -5.68
N ALA A 46 11.00 0.24 -4.77
CA ALA A 46 10.43 1.34 -4.00
C ALA A 46 11.50 2.06 -3.17
N GLN A 47 12.42 1.32 -2.53
CA GLN A 47 13.52 1.90 -1.76
C GLN A 47 14.50 2.69 -2.65
N GLU A 48 14.80 2.19 -3.84
CA GLU A 48 15.63 2.90 -4.82
C GLU A 48 14.97 4.21 -5.27
N ILE A 49 13.65 4.18 -5.55
CA ILE A 49 12.86 5.37 -5.89
C ILE A 49 12.86 6.38 -4.73
N ALA A 50 12.64 5.93 -3.49
CA ALA A 50 12.66 6.79 -2.30
C ALA A 50 14.02 7.50 -2.14
N ASN A 51 15.11 6.77 -2.33
CA ASN A 51 16.46 7.32 -2.27
C ASN A 51 16.71 8.36 -3.37
N SER A 52 16.28 8.09 -4.61
CA SER A 52 16.38 9.06 -5.72
C SER A 52 15.57 10.33 -5.43
N ILE A 53 14.33 10.19 -4.93
CA ILE A 53 13.49 11.35 -4.56
C ILE A 53 14.19 12.21 -3.49
N TYR A 54 14.82 11.60 -2.50
CA TYR A 54 15.59 12.35 -1.49
C TYR A 54 16.80 13.07 -2.11
N VAL A 55 17.59 12.39 -2.96
CA VAL A 55 18.77 12.98 -3.60
C VAL A 55 18.37 14.18 -4.48
N ASP A 56 17.35 14.01 -5.32
CA ASP A 56 16.98 14.94 -6.38
C ASP A 56 16.08 16.08 -5.90
N LYS A 57 15.14 15.79 -4.98
CA LYS A 57 14.10 16.73 -4.54
C LYS A 57 14.21 17.14 -3.07
N LYS A 58 15.09 16.50 -2.29
CA LYS A 58 15.21 16.70 -0.83
C LYS A 58 13.91 16.43 -0.07
N ILE A 59 13.07 15.55 -0.59
CA ILE A 59 11.84 15.09 0.07
C ILE A 59 12.18 13.86 0.91
N ASP A 60 11.74 13.83 2.17
CA ASP A 60 11.88 12.68 3.08
C ASP A 60 10.84 11.61 2.71
N ALA A 61 11.18 10.82 1.69
CA ALA A 61 10.35 9.76 1.16
C ALA A 61 10.70 8.40 1.81
N ILE A 62 9.69 7.59 2.07
CA ILE A 62 9.79 6.25 2.66
C ILE A 62 9.15 5.24 1.71
N ALA A 63 9.76 4.06 1.59
CA ALA A 63 9.16 2.91 0.94
C ALA A 63 8.41 2.04 1.97
N ASP A 64 7.19 1.63 1.65
CA ASP A 64 6.38 0.71 2.47
C ASP A 64 5.27 0.04 1.62
N GLU A 65 4.36 -0.67 2.26
CA GLU A 65 3.23 -1.35 1.65
C GLU A 65 1.90 -0.67 1.99
N VAL A 66 1.01 -0.55 1.00
CA VAL A 66 -0.42 -0.33 1.23
C VAL A 66 -1.20 -1.59 0.96
N ARG A 67 -2.21 -1.82 1.79
CA ARG A 67 -3.05 -3.00 1.74
C ARG A 67 -4.53 -2.64 1.73
N PHE A 68 -5.28 -3.30 0.87
CA PHE A 68 -6.71 -3.06 0.69
C PHE A 68 -7.41 -4.24 0.01
N HIS A 69 -8.73 -4.31 0.14
CA HIS A 69 -9.53 -5.43 -0.37
C HIS A 69 -10.13 -5.18 -1.76
N ASP A 70 -10.26 -3.92 -2.16
CA ASP A 70 -10.88 -3.51 -3.42
C ASP A 70 -9.98 -3.87 -4.62
N ASP A 71 -10.49 -4.71 -5.54
CA ASP A 71 -9.75 -5.19 -6.70
C ASP A 71 -9.81 -4.25 -7.91
N SER A 72 -10.64 -3.21 -7.84
CA SER A 72 -10.76 -2.18 -8.87
C SER A 72 -9.67 -1.11 -8.77
N ILE A 73 -9.00 -1.00 -7.62
CA ILE A 73 -7.91 -0.04 -7.40
C ILE A 73 -6.65 -0.52 -8.14
N ASN A 74 -6.17 0.32 -9.05
CA ASN A 74 -4.90 0.15 -9.78
C ASN A 74 -3.77 0.95 -9.09
N PRO A 75 -2.50 0.51 -9.13
CA PRO A 75 -1.37 1.25 -8.57
C PRO A 75 -1.31 2.72 -9.00
N ILE A 76 -1.70 3.07 -10.23
CA ILE A 76 -1.67 4.46 -10.67
C ILE A 76 -2.73 5.34 -10.00
N ASN A 77 -3.85 4.74 -9.56
CA ASN A 77 -4.96 5.46 -8.94
C ASN A 77 -4.63 5.91 -7.52
N ILE A 78 -3.62 5.32 -6.88
CA ILE A 78 -3.26 5.64 -5.49
C ILE A 78 -2.17 6.72 -5.38
N ILE A 79 -1.55 7.12 -6.49
CA ILE A 79 -0.58 8.23 -6.49
C ILE A 79 -1.31 9.53 -6.15
N GLY A 80 -0.79 10.29 -5.18
CA GLY A 80 -1.40 11.50 -4.62
C GLY A 80 -2.43 11.24 -3.52
N MET A 81 -2.81 9.99 -3.25
CA MET A 81 -3.60 9.64 -2.07
C MET A 81 -2.74 9.70 -0.80
N LYS A 82 -3.39 9.80 0.36
CA LYS A 82 -2.71 9.75 1.66
C LYS A 82 -2.81 8.37 2.28
N LEU A 83 -1.75 7.90 2.95
CA LEU A 83 -1.79 6.63 3.68
C LEU A 83 -2.90 6.60 4.75
N SER A 84 -3.27 7.74 5.33
CA SER A 84 -4.38 7.85 6.27
C SER A 84 -5.77 7.53 5.66
N GLN A 85 -5.88 7.43 4.34
CA GLN A 85 -7.11 7.00 3.66
C GLN A 85 -7.23 5.46 3.58
N PHE A 86 -6.18 4.73 3.95
CA PHE A 86 -6.15 3.26 3.92
C PHE A 86 -6.38 2.70 5.33
N GLU A 87 -7.49 1.97 5.49
CA GLU A 87 -7.95 1.45 6.79
C GLU A 87 -6.89 0.63 7.54
N GLN A 88 -6.13 -0.20 6.82
CA GLN A 88 -5.08 -1.01 7.43
C GLN A 88 -3.96 -0.15 8.01
N PHE A 89 -3.50 0.87 7.28
CA PHE A 89 -2.44 1.76 7.75
C PHE A 89 -2.87 2.51 9.01
N VAL A 90 -4.11 3.00 9.05
CA VAL A 90 -4.72 3.66 10.22
C VAL A 90 -4.78 2.71 11.42
N THR A 91 -5.19 1.46 11.19
CA THR A 91 -5.30 0.43 12.24
C THR A 91 -3.94 0.09 12.84
N GLU A 92 -2.89 0.01 12.02
CA GLU A 92 -1.53 -0.32 12.46
C GLU A 92 -0.81 0.87 13.10
N HIS A 93 -1.18 2.10 12.75
CA HIS A 93 -0.53 3.33 13.21
C HIS A 93 -1.49 4.30 13.93
N PRO A 94 -2.22 3.86 14.99
CA PRO A 94 -3.27 4.67 15.62
C PRO A 94 -2.75 5.95 16.28
N ASN A 95 -1.44 6.01 16.60
CA ASN A 95 -0.80 7.15 17.26
C ASN A 95 -0.04 8.07 16.29
N HIS A 96 -0.09 7.83 14.99
CA HIS A 96 0.63 8.68 14.03
C HIS A 96 0.05 10.10 14.04
N PRO A 97 0.86 11.19 14.06
CA PRO A 97 0.34 12.56 14.19
C PRO A 97 -0.67 12.99 13.10
N ALA A 98 -0.57 12.41 11.90
CA ALA A 98 -1.50 12.65 10.79
C ALA A 98 -2.79 11.79 10.84
N ILE A 99 -2.89 10.87 11.81
CA ILE A 99 -4.05 9.98 12.05
C ILE A 99 -4.70 10.35 13.39
N ALA A 100 -3.90 10.45 14.45
CA ALA A 100 -4.31 10.82 15.80
C ALA A 100 -4.77 12.29 15.84
N GLY A 101 -6.05 12.53 15.56
CA GLY A 101 -6.65 13.86 15.49
C GLY A 101 -7.70 14.04 14.39
N GLN A 102 -8.00 12.99 13.63
CA GLN A 102 -9.15 12.92 12.71
C GLN A 102 -10.40 12.36 13.41
#